data_AF-A0ABD5SRJ2-F1
#
_entry.id   AF-A0ABD5SRJ2-F1
#
_cell.length_a   1.000
_cell.length_b   1.000
_cell.length_c   1.000
_cell.angle_alpha   90.00
_cell.angle_beta   90.00
_cell.angle_gamma   90.00
#
_symmetry.space_group_name_H-M   'P 1'
#
loop_
_entity.id
_entity.type
_entity.pdbx_description
1 polymer ?
#
loop_
_entity_poly.entity_id
_entity_poly.type
_entity_poly.pdbx_seq_one_letter_code
_entity_poly.pdbx_strand_id
1 'polypeptide(L)'
;MTEPPTRILVIDNYDSFAYNLVQYVGEIADDVVVRRNDAIDLAGVRDLEPTGIVVSPGPGTPEAAGISIPLFAETEYPILGVCLGHQALCAANGAPVVHASDVVHGKPSTVEHDGDGIFAALPETFQVGRYHSLAVDRADLPDSLLETAQTIDERGVL
;
A
#
# COMPACT_ATOMS: atom_id res chain seq x y z
N MET A 1 -26.08 18.34 -5.34
CA MET A 1 -25.75 17.07 -6.01
C MET A 1 -25.18 16.19 -4.93
N THR A 2 -25.77 15.03 -4.66
CA THR A 2 -25.20 14.06 -3.71
C THR A 2 -23.94 13.47 -4.33
N GLU A 3 -22.84 13.44 -3.59
CA GLU A 3 -21.61 12.76 -4.01
C GLU A 3 -21.93 11.27 -4.27
N PRO A 4 -21.31 10.65 -5.28
CA PRO A 4 -21.49 9.22 -5.53
C PRO A 4 -21.05 8.41 -4.30
N PRO A 5 -21.67 7.25 -4.03
CA PRO A 5 -21.32 6.44 -2.87
C PRO A 5 -19.86 5.98 -2.96
N THR A 6 -19.15 6.08 -1.84
CA THR A 6 -17.76 5.65 -1.71
C THR A 6 -17.70 4.13 -1.64
N ARG A 7 -17.29 3.50 -2.74
CA ARG A 7 -17.09 2.05 -2.83
C ARG A 7 -15.60 1.73 -2.83
N ILE A 8 -15.14 1.06 -1.78
CA ILE A 8 -13.74 0.65 -1.67
C ILE A 8 -13.59 -0.84 -1.94
N LEU A 9 -12.72 -1.17 -2.90
CA LEU A 9 -12.26 -2.54 -3.11
C LEU A 9 -11.00 -2.78 -2.26
N VAL A 10 -11.05 -3.76 -1.37
CA VAL A 10 -9.88 -4.23 -0.63
C VAL A 10 -9.36 -5.51 -1.27
N ILE A 11 -8.11 -5.47 -1.74
CA ILE A 11 -7.39 -6.64 -2.24
C ILE A 11 -6.62 -7.26 -1.08
N ASP A 12 -7.04 -8.45 -0.68
CA ASP A 12 -6.42 -9.24 0.38
C ASP A 12 -5.29 -10.11 -0.20
N ASN A 13 -4.06 -9.82 0.22
CA ASN A 13 -2.87 -10.61 -0.07
C ASN A 13 -2.63 -11.72 0.98
N TYR A 14 -3.70 -12.26 1.57
CA TYR A 14 -3.68 -13.32 2.59
C TYR A 14 -3.02 -12.89 3.90
N ASP A 15 -3.32 -11.68 4.36
CA ASP A 15 -2.72 -11.12 5.57
C ASP A 15 -3.57 -11.32 6.81
N SER A 16 -2.91 -11.59 7.95
CA SER A 16 -3.60 -11.77 9.22
C SER A 16 -4.20 -10.47 9.78
N PHE A 17 -3.76 -9.30 9.30
CA PHE A 17 -4.26 -7.97 9.72
C PHE A 17 -5.19 -7.33 8.70
N ALA A 18 -5.47 -7.97 7.56
CA ALA A 18 -6.40 -7.45 6.54
C ALA A 18 -7.78 -7.11 7.15
N TYR A 19 -8.22 -7.86 8.18
CA TYR A 19 -9.46 -7.57 8.90
C TYR A 19 -9.48 -6.19 9.57
N ASN A 20 -8.38 -5.77 10.21
CA ASN A 20 -8.30 -4.45 10.85
C ASN A 20 -8.40 -3.34 9.79
N LEU A 21 -7.73 -3.52 8.65
CA LEU A 21 -7.79 -2.58 7.54
C LEU A 21 -9.20 -2.47 6.96
N VAL A 22 -9.87 -3.60 6.74
CA VAL A 22 -11.28 -3.64 6.28
C VAL A 22 -12.21 -2.96 7.29
N GLN A 23 -11.99 -3.15 8.60
CA GLN A 23 -12.77 -2.47 9.63
C GLN A 23 -12.62 -0.94 9.55
N TYR A 24 -11.39 -0.41 9.52
CA TYR A 24 -11.16 1.02 9.42
C TYR A 24 -11.73 1.62 8.14
N VAL A 25 -11.61 0.93 7.00
CA VAL A 25 -12.23 1.37 5.74
C VAL A 25 -13.75 1.38 5.86
N GLY A 26 -14.35 0.36 6.48
CA GLY A 26 -15.80 0.26 6.67
C GLY A 26 -16.40 1.30 7.63
N GLU A 27 -15.59 2.00 8.43
CA GLU A 27 -16.04 3.14 9.23
C GLU A 27 -16.28 4.41 8.38
N ILE A 28 -15.71 4.47 7.17
CA ILE A 28 -15.68 5.66 6.32
C ILE A 28 -16.37 5.44 4.97
N ALA A 29 -16.23 4.25 4.39
CA ALA A 29 -16.79 3.91 3.08
C ALA A 29 -18.28 3.51 3.16
N ASP A 30 -19.06 3.85 2.14
CA ASP A 30 -20.46 3.46 2.03
C ASP A 30 -20.62 1.96 1.68
N ASP A 31 -19.66 1.40 0.94
CA ASP A 31 -19.62 0.01 0.51
C ASP A 31 -18.18 -0.51 0.48
N VAL A 32 -17.95 -1.71 1.03
CA VAL A 32 -16.63 -2.34 1.07
C VAL A 32 -16.71 -3.73 0.47
N VAL A 33 -15.96 -3.94 -0.61
CA VAL A 33 -15.85 -5.23 -1.29
C VAL A 33 -14.46 -5.79 -1.03
N VAL A 34 -14.38 -7.00 -0.48
CA VAL A 34 -13.09 -7.68 -0.27
C VAL A 34 -12.92 -8.80 -1.29
N ARG A 35 -11.76 -8.85 -1.95
CA ARG A 35 -11.37 -9.94 -2.85
C ARG A 35 -9.93 -10.33 -2.58
N ARG A 36 -9.62 -11.62 -2.71
CA ARG A 36 -8.23 -12.08 -2.69
C ARG A 36 -7.54 -11.69 -4.00
N ASN A 37 -6.23 -11.52 -3.94
CA ASN A 37 -5.41 -11.10 -5.08
C ASN A 37 -5.47 -12.03 -6.32
N ASP A 38 -5.98 -13.25 -6.15
CA ASP A 38 -6.12 -14.30 -7.14
C ASP A 38 -7.59 -14.61 -7.50
N ALA A 39 -8.55 -13.94 -6.82
CA ALA A 39 -9.97 -14.20 -6.96
C ALA A 39 -10.69 -13.16 -7.86
N ILE A 40 -9.96 -12.19 -8.40
CA ILE A 40 -10.47 -11.15 -9.29
C ILE A 40 -9.38 -10.75 -10.29
N ASP A 41 -9.80 -10.38 -11.51
CA ASP A 41 -8.95 -9.83 -12.55
C ASP A 41 -9.30 -8.36 -12.84
N LEU A 42 -8.52 -7.69 -13.69
CA LEU A 42 -8.73 -6.26 -13.98
C LEU A 42 -10.09 -5.98 -14.63
N ALA A 43 -10.66 -6.94 -15.37
CA ALA A 43 -11.99 -6.81 -15.93
C ALA A 43 -13.04 -6.80 -14.82
N GLY A 44 -12.95 -7.74 -13.88
CA GLY A 44 -13.80 -7.77 -12.70
C GLY A 44 -13.68 -6.52 -11.83
N VAL A 45 -12.48 -5.93 -11.71
CA VAL A 45 -12.31 -4.64 -11.00
C VAL A 45 -13.06 -3.52 -11.72
N ARG A 46 -12.98 -3.45 -13.06
CA ARG A 46 -13.73 -2.46 -13.85
C ARG A 46 -15.24 -2.62 -13.71
N ASP A 47 -15.73 -3.86 -13.71
CA ASP A 47 -17.15 -4.16 -13.53
C ASP A 47 -17.67 -3.82 -12.12
N LEU A 48 -16.81 -3.81 -11.10
CA LEU A 48 -17.18 -3.41 -9.73
C LEU A 48 -17.32 -1.89 -9.58
N GLU A 49 -16.70 -1.12 -10.47
CA GLU A 49 -16.65 0.35 -10.45
C GLU A 49 -16.28 0.92 -9.06
N PRO A 50 -15.14 0.52 -8.46
CA PRO A 50 -14.73 1.07 -7.17
C PRO A 50 -14.31 2.55 -7.30
N THR A 51 -14.58 3.34 -6.28
CA THR A 51 -14.10 4.73 -6.19
C THR A 51 -12.67 4.81 -5.67
N GLY A 52 -12.18 3.75 -5.04
CA GLY A 52 -10.79 3.60 -4.58
C GLY A 52 -10.47 2.16 -4.22
N ILE A 53 -9.18 1.85 -4.15
CA ILE A 53 -8.69 0.49 -3.89
C ILE A 53 -7.68 0.53 -2.74
N VAL A 54 -7.74 -0.45 -1.86
CA VAL A 54 -6.69 -0.69 -0.86
C VAL A 54 -6.07 -2.05 -1.08
N VAL A 55 -4.75 -2.10 -1.26
CA VAL A 55 -3.99 -3.34 -1.41
C VAL A 55 -3.32 -3.66 -0.08
N SER A 56 -3.74 -4.76 0.54
CA SER A 56 -3.33 -5.11 1.90
C SER A 56 -1.86 -5.54 1.97
N PRO A 57 -1.30 -5.61 3.20
CA PRO A 57 -0.10 -6.39 3.47
C PRO A 57 -0.30 -7.86 3.07
N GLY A 58 0.77 -8.65 3.11
CA GLY A 58 0.73 -10.08 2.90
C GLY A 58 2.12 -10.70 2.99
N PRO A 59 2.21 -12.03 3.09
CA PRO A 59 3.48 -12.73 2.98
C PRO A 59 3.98 -12.75 1.53
N GLY A 60 5.28 -12.99 1.35
CA GLY A 60 5.88 -13.24 0.04
C GLY A 60 6.45 -11.98 -0.62
N THR A 61 6.47 -11.97 -1.95
CA THR A 61 7.02 -10.89 -2.77
C THR A 61 5.96 -10.32 -3.72
N PRO A 62 6.11 -9.08 -4.20
CA PRO A 62 5.15 -8.45 -5.11
C PRO A 62 4.83 -9.27 -6.37
N GLU A 63 5.82 -9.99 -6.92
CA GLU A 63 5.66 -10.81 -8.14
C GLU A 63 4.70 -11.99 -7.93
N ALA A 64 4.54 -12.44 -6.68
CA ALA A 64 3.60 -13.49 -6.31
C ALA A 64 2.23 -12.95 -5.85
N ALA A 65 2.06 -11.62 -5.74
CA ALA A 65 0.88 -10.97 -5.17
C ALA A 65 -0.28 -10.79 -6.16
N GLY A 66 -0.44 -11.74 -7.09
CA GLY A 66 -1.56 -11.80 -8.04
C GLY A 66 -1.80 -10.50 -8.81
N ILE A 67 -3.01 -9.97 -8.73
CA ILE A 67 -3.44 -8.74 -9.41
C ILE A 67 -2.77 -7.46 -8.87
N SER A 68 -2.02 -7.50 -7.76
CA SER A 68 -1.53 -6.31 -7.07
C SER A 68 -0.65 -5.41 -7.96
N ILE A 69 0.36 -5.97 -8.65
CA ILE A 69 1.19 -5.19 -9.59
C ILE A 69 0.36 -4.67 -10.77
N PRO A 70 -0.44 -5.51 -11.48
CA PRO A 70 -1.32 -5.04 -12.56
C PRO A 70 -2.24 -3.89 -12.16
N LEU A 71 -2.74 -3.85 -10.92
CA LEU A 71 -3.57 -2.73 -10.45
C LEU A 71 -2.84 -1.39 -10.53
N PHE A 72 -1.59 -1.34 -10.04
CA PHE A 72 -0.79 -0.12 -10.09
C PHE A 72 -0.26 0.20 -11.50
N ALA A 73 0.01 -0.82 -12.32
CA ALA A 73 0.62 -0.64 -13.63
C ALA A 73 -0.40 -0.33 -14.76
N GLU A 74 -1.63 -0.84 -14.65
CA GLU A 74 -2.58 -0.87 -15.77
C GLU A 74 -3.91 -0.16 -15.47
N THR A 75 -4.02 0.54 -14.33
CA THR A 75 -5.22 1.26 -13.95
C THR A 75 -4.92 2.65 -13.43
N GLU A 76 -5.94 3.51 -13.45
CA GLU A 76 -5.87 4.89 -12.96
C GLU A 76 -6.72 5.09 -11.69
N TYR A 77 -7.09 3.99 -11.01
CA TYR A 77 -7.81 4.09 -9.76
C TYR A 77 -6.93 4.76 -8.69
N PRO A 78 -7.51 5.50 -7.74
CA PRO A 78 -6.81 5.85 -6.50
C PRO A 78 -6.54 4.56 -5.72
N ILE A 79 -5.25 4.22 -5.52
CA ILE A 79 -4.86 2.99 -4.83
C ILE A 79 -3.94 3.33 -3.65
N LEU A 80 -4.28 2.81 -2.47
CA LEU A 80 -3.40 2.81 -1.29
C LEU A 80 -2.81 1.42 -1.08
N GLY A 81 -1.48 1.31 -1.19
CA GLY A 81 -0.75 0.07 -0.90
C GLY A 81 -0.15 0.08 0.51
N VAL A 82 -0.31 -1.01 1.26
CA VAL A 82 0.27 -1.16 2.61
C VAL A 82 1.22 -2.35 2.64
N CYS A 83 2.45 -2.16 3.12
CA CYS A 83 3.49 -3.21 3.17
C CYS A 83 3.71 -3.88 1.81
N LEU A 84 3.28 -5.15 1.62
CA LEU A 84 3.34 -5.82 0.32
C LEU A 84 2.59 -5.05 -0.78
N GLY A 85 1.49 -4.37 -0.45
CA GLY A 85 0.80 -3.49 -1.39
C GLY A 85 1.63 -2.27 -1.78
N HIS A 86 2.40 -1.69 -0.85
CA HIS A 86 3.33 -0.59 -1.15
C HIS A 86 4.51 -1.09 -2.00
N GLN A 87 5.05 -2.27 -1.70
CA GLN A 87 6.09 -2.91 -2.50
C GLN A 87 5.61 -3.21 -3.92
N ALA A 88 4.34 -3.62 -4.10
CA ALA A 88 3.74 -3.82 -5.41
C ALA A 88 3.59 -2.52 -6.21
N LEU A 89 3.27 -1.39 -5.56
CA LEU A 89 3.30 -0.06 -6.17
C LEU A 89 4.70 0.27 -6.70
N CYS A 90 5.72 0.06 -5.88
CA CYS A 90 7.12 0.31 -6.25
C CYS A 90 7.55 -0.58 -7.41
N ALA A 91 7.31 -1.89 -7.32
CA ALA A 91 7.64 -2.86 -8.37
C ALA A 91 6.92 -2.56 -9.70
N ALA A 92 5.64 -2.17 -9.64
CA ALA A 92 4.86 -1.78 -10.83
C ALA A 92 5.46 -0.57 -11.57
N ASN A 93 6.21 0.27 -10.86
CA ASN A 93 6.86 1.46 -11.41
C ASN A 93 8.37 1.23 -11.69
N GLY A 94 8.85 0.00 -11.58
CA GLY A 94 10.23 -0.37 -11.93
C GLY A 94 11.24 -0.22 -10.79
N ALA A 95 10.80 0.07 -9.56
CA ALA A 95 11.68 0.07 -8.39
C ALA A 95 11.89 -1.38 -7.91
N PRO A 96 13.15 -1.85 -7.78
CA PRO A 96 13.45 -3.19 -7.30
C PRO A 96 13.10 -3.33 -5.81
N VAL A 97 12.38 -4.39 -5.46
CA VAL A 97 12.07 -4.75 -4.07
C VAL A 97 13.06 -5.81 -3.62
N VAL A 98 13.93 -5.44 -2.68
CA VAL A 98 15.06 -6.26 -2.23
C VAL A 98 14.94 -6.58 -0.75
N HIS A 99 15.71 -7.55 -0.26
CA HIS A 99 15.79 -7.79 1.17
C HIS A 99 16.39 -6.60 1.90
N ALA A 100 15.70 -6.14 2.94
CA ALA A 100 16.20 -5.09 3.81
C ALA A 100 17.52 -5.53 4.48
N SER A 101 18.46 -4.60 4.65
CA SER A 101 19.75 -4.87 5.30
C SER A 101 19.58 -5.37 6.73
N ASP A 102 18.54 -4.91 7.41
CA ASP A 102 18.14 -5.33 8.74
C ASP A 102 16.67 -5.76 8.74
N VAL A 103 16.40 -6.94 9.31
CA VAL A 103 15.04 -7.44 9.48
C VAL A 103 14.39 -6.73 10.67
N VAL A 104 13.34 -5.94 10.43
CA VAL A 104 12.64 -5.18 11.48
C VAL A 104 11.28 -5.80 11.75
N HIS A 105 11.14 -6.42 12.92
CA HIS A 105 9.88 -7.00 13.39
C HIS A 105 9.51 -6.42 14.76
N GLY A 106 8.37 -5.73 14.84
CA GLY A 106 7.80 -5.28 16.11
C GLY A 106 8.59 -4.18 16.80
N LYS A 107 9.47 -3.48 16.08
CA LYS A 107 10.16 -2.30 16.61
C LYS A 107 9.37 -1.03 16.26
N PRO A 108 9.18 -0.12 17.23
CA PRO A 108 8.71 1.22 16.92
C PRO A 108 9.82 1.97 16.18
N SER A 109 9.45 2.65 15.10
CA SER A 109 10.33 3.59 14.39
C SER A 109 9.65 4.94 14.28
N THR A 110 10.46 5.99 14.31
CA THR A 110 9.99 7.34 14.03
C THR A 110 10.03 7.59 12.53
N VAL A 111 8.91 8.00 11.96
CA VAL A 111 8.81 8.43 10.57
C VAL A 111 8.66 9.95 10.53
N GLU A 112 9.36 10.58 9.59
CA GLU A 112 9.12 11.96 9.14
C GLU A 112 8.51 11.95 7.73
N HIS A 113 7.78 13.00 7.38
CA HIS A 113 7.06 13.11 6.11
C HIS A 113 6.99 14.55 5.58
N ASP A 114 6.59 14.71 4.32
CA ASP A 114 6.48 16.02 3.65
C ASP A 114 5.27 16.86 4.12
N GLY A 115 4.23 16.21 4.65
CA GLY A 115 3.03 16.87 5.17
C GLY A 115 1.91 17.00 4.13
N ASP A 116 2.12 16.40 2.95
CA ASP A 116 1.19 16.45 1.83
C ASP A 116 0.41 15.13 1.70
N GLY A 117 -0.63 15.15 0.86
CA GLY A 117 -1.41 13.96 0.53
C GLY A 117 -1.99 13.24 1.76
N ILE A 118 -1.64 11.97 1.93
CA ILE A 118 -2.14 11.12 3.03
C ILE A 118 -1.58 11.51 4.41
N PHE A 119 -0.50 12.31 4.45
CA PHE A 119 0.10 12.77 5.70
C PHE A 119 -0.39 14.16 6.12
N ALA A 120 -1.30 14.76 5.35
CA ALA A 120 -1.88 16.05 5.68
C ALA A 120 -2.54 16.03 7.08
N ALA A 121 -2.27 17.07 7.86
CA ALA A 121 -2.73 17.23 9.24
C ALA A 121 -2.19 16.21 10.27
N LEU A 122 -1.25 15.33 9.89
CA LEU A 122 -0.48 14.54 10.86
C LEU A 122 0.66 15.37 11.47
N PRO A 123 1.13 15.01 12.68
CA PRO A 123 2.34 15.62 13.25
C PRO A 123 3.55 15.35 12.37
N GLU A 124 4.45 16.34 12.21
CA GLU A 124 5.68 16.25 11.38
C GLU A 124 6.48 14.95 11.56
N THR A 125 6.45 14.39 12.77
CA THR A 125 6.99 13.07 13.07
C THR A 125 6.02 12.26 13.93
N PHE A 126 5.91 10.96 13.67
CA PHE A 126 5.10 10.04 14.48
C PHE A 126 5.70 8.63 14.55
N GLN A 127 5.23 7.85 15.52
CA GLN A 127 5.69 6.47 15.75
C GLN A 127 4.85 5.48 14.93
N VAL A 128 5.52 4.57 14.23
CA VAL A 128 4.89 3.46 13.51
C VAL A 128 5.49 2.12 13.94
N GLY A 129 4.68 1.06 13.85
CA GLY A 129 5.18 -0.30 13.97
C GLY A 129 5.72 -0.78 12.63
N ARG A 130 6.95 -1.33 12.60
CA ARG A 130 7.55 -1.90 11.40
C ARG A 130 7.58 -3.43 11.43
N TYR A 131 7.21 -4.01 10.30
CA TYR A 131 7.12 -5.45 10.07
C TYR A 131 7.47 -5.76 8.61
N HIS A 132 8.73 -5.62 8.25
CA HIS A 132 9.17 -5.91 6.89
C HIS A 132 10.54 -6.60 6.84
N SER A 133 10.67 -7.46 5.83
CA SER A 133 11.90 -8.17 5.44
C SER A 133 12.35 -7.77 4.03
N LEU A 134 11.54 -6.95 3.36
CA LEU A 134 11.73 -6.43 2.02
C LEU A 134 11.52 -4.92 2.04
N ALA A 135 12.30 -4.21 1.25
CA ALA A 135 12.28 -2.77 1.18
C ALA A 135 12.70 -2.28 -0.21
N VAL A 136 12.50 -1.00 -0.45
CA VAL A 136 12.97 -0.33 -1.68
C VAL A 136 14.20 0.50 -1.31
N ASP A 137 15.28 0.33 -2.07
CA ASP A 137 16.46 1.19 -1.91
C ASP A 137 16.15 2.57 -2.51
N ARG A 138 16.43 3.63 -1.75
CA ARG A 138 16.23 5.00 -2.20
C ARG A 138 17.03 5.33 -3.46
N ALA A 139 18.20 4.71 -3.63
CA ALA A 139 19.03 4.90 -4.82
C ALA A 139 18.38 4.35 -6.09
N ASP A 140 17.44 3.41 -5.95
CA ASP A 140 16.74 2.74 -7.06
C ASP A 140 15.31 3.28 -7.27
N LEU A 141 14.93 4.36 -6.59
CA LEU A 141 13.61 4.98 -6.76
C LEU A 141 13.55 5.73 -8.11
N PRO A 142 12.65 5.36 -9.03
CA PRO A 142 12.51 6.01 -10.32
C PRO A 142 11.85 7.40 -10.19
N ASP A 143 12.11 8.29 -11.15
CA ASP A 143 11.54 9.65 -11.19
C ASP A 143 10.00 9.69 -11.25
N SER A 144 9.36 8.56 -11.60
CA SER A 144 7.90 8.40 -11.58
C SER A 144 7.32 8.25 -10.18
N LEU A 145 8.16 8.00 -9.17
CA LEU A 145 7.76 7.88 -7.77
C LEU A 145 8.33 9.02 -6.95
N LEU A 146 7.48 9.61 -6.11
CA LEU A 146 7.87 10.60 -5.13
C LEU A 146 7.94 9.93 -3.75
N GLU A 147 9.10 10.04 -3.10
CA GLU A 147 9.26 9.70 -1.68
C GLU A 147 8.58 10.76 -0.81
N THR A 148 7.58 10.35 -0.04
CA THR A 148 6.76 11.26 0.79
C THR A 148 7.00 11.08 2.30
N ALA A 149 7.65 9.99 2.71
CA ALA A 149 7.98 9.70 4.10
C ALA A 149 9.22 8.79 4.22
N GLN A 150 9.96 8.92 5.32
CA GLN A 150 11.15 8.11 5.62
C GLN A 150 11.35 7.90 7.13
N THR A 151 12.08 6.85 7.51
CA THR A 151 12.50 6.61 8.90
C THR A 151 13.67 7.51 9.29
N ILE A 152 13.66 8.05 10.51
CA ILE A 152 14.71 8.97 10.99
C ILE A 152 15.96 8.21 11.46
N ASP A 153 15.79 6.99 11.94
CA ASP A 153 16.82 6.12 12.54
C ASP A 153 17.60 5.28 11.52
N GLU A 154 17.08 5.06 10.32
CA GLU A 154 17.68 4.24 9.27
C GLU A 154 17.87 5.05 7.98
N ARG A 155 19.05 5.67 7.83
CA ARG A 155 19.39 6.40 6.60
C ARG A 155 19.61 5.42 5.45
N GLY A 156 18.61 5.24 4.58
CA GLY A 156 18.81 4.64 3.24
C GLY A 156 17.78 3.61 2.75
N VAL A 157 16.80 3.21 3.56
CA VAL A 157 15.85 2.15 3.21
C VAL A 157 14.41 2.64 3.39
N LEU A 158 13.57 2.45 2.35
CA LEU A 158 12.13 2.77 2.34
C LEU A 158 11.29 1.54 2.66
#